data_AF-I8WDJ1-F1
#
_entry.id   AF-I8WDJ1-F1
#
_cell.length_a   1.000
_cell.length_b   1.000
_cell.length_c   1.000
_cell.angle_alpha   90.00
_cell.angle_beta   90.00
_cell.angle_gamma   90.00
#
_symmetry.space_group_name_H-M   'P 1'
#
loop_
_entity.id
_entity.type
_entity.pdbx_description
1 polymer ?
#
loop_
_entity_poly.entity_id
_entity_poly.type
_entity_poly.pdbx_seq_one_letter_code
_entity_poly.pdbx_strand_id
1 'polypeptide(L)'
;MKKLLSLWMFLPIFLVLAACSDNSEDIDRYYATVSTPKVTTTTPTSLTVTASVTGDLNQIVKKGFCYSTATSTPTIKDHVVNADENFSATLSTLTTGTSYYIRAYVYCDSRYVYSEVITATTESLSLDDELKNYVAPTYADDYTSISDWSKRSQWNLANVHDPSVVLAEDGYYYMYQTDASYGNAHTAGGHFHSRRSKDLVNWEYLGGTMKNLPEWVVPKLNEIRKEMGLAEVNPNINDFGYWAPVVRKVKNGLYRMYYSIVCPGTLNGANTWSERAFIGLMENNDPANNNGWVDKGYVITNASDKGLNFNIKPNDWANCYYKWNAIDPSYIITPEGEHWLVYGSWHSGIAALKLNGETGKPAETLGQPWATGQAPAEYGQLIATRQTGNRWQASEGPEIIYRDGYYYLFLAYDALDVPYNTRVVRSKSITGPYVGIDGKDVTAGADALPIVTHPYKFSKGYGWVGIAHCAIFDNGKDNWFYVSQGRMPKDVPGINASNAIMMGHLRSIRWTKNGWPLVMPERYGAVPKVAITEEELPGNWEHIDLTYKYGEQRTSATMTLAADHTITEGTWKGSMWSYDAGQQILTVNGVELYLQRETDWEANPRTHTIVYAGYANNKTYWGKKSK
;
A
#
# COMPACT_ATOMS: atom_id res chain seq x y z
N MET A 1 30.40 0.32 -60.89
CA MET A 1 31.54 -0.58 -61.20
C MET A 1 32.44 -0.70 -59.97
N LYS A 2 32.88 -1.94 -59.63
CA LYS A 2 34.18 -2.43 -59.05
C LYS A 2 34.91 -1.61 -57.95
N LYS A 3 35.27 -2.14 -56.75
CA LYS A 3 36.28 -3.18 -56.32
C LYS A 3 37.76 -2.70 -56.40
N LEU A 4 38.73 -2.97 -55.49
CA LEU A 4 38.94 -3.90 -54.32
C LEU A 4 39.98 -3.24 -53.32
N LEU A 5 39.92 -3.27 -51.97
CA LEU A 5 40.39 -4.28 -50.94
C LEU A 5 41.92 -4.61 -50.88
N SER A 6 42.58 -4.46 -49.70
CA SER A 6 43.83 -5.11 -49.15
C SER A 6 44.25 -4.37 -47.85
N LEU A 7 44.31 -4.92 -46.62
CA LEU A 7 45.23 -5.90 -45.97
C LEU A 7 46.72 -5.48 -45.86
N TRP A 8 47.39 -5.76 -44.73
CA TRP A 8 48.73 -6.41 -44.59
C TRP A 8 49.20 -6.47 -43.10
N MET A 9 50.28 -7.21 -42.82
CA MET A 9 50.60 -7.87 -41.52
C MET A 9 52.02 -7.51 -41.03
N PHE A 10 52.28 -7.59 -39.71
CA PHE A 10 53.59 -7.26 -39.08
C PHE A 10 54.17 -8.42 -38.24
N LEU A 11 55.50 -8.56 -38.24
CA LEU A 11 56.30 -9.37 -37.30
C LEU A 11 57.68 -8.68 -37.06
N PRO A 12 58.40 -8.93 -35.94
CA PRO A 12 59.43 -8.01 -35.42
C PRO A 12 60.90 -8.50 -35.53
N ILE A 13 61.84 -7.68 -35.05
CA ILE A 13 63.29 -7.98 -34.97
C ILE A 13 63.82 -7.83 -33.53
N PHE A 14 64.79 -8.69 -33.19
CA PHE A 14 65.43 -8.91 -31.88
C PHE A 14 66.72 -8.08 -31.67
N LEU A 15 67.10 -7.83 -30.40
CA LEU A 15 68.34 -8.24 -29.69
C LEU A 15 68.64 -7.25 -28.52
N VAL A 16 68.45 -7.64 -27.25
CA VAL A 16 69.40 -8.30 -26.31
C VAL A 16 70.43 -7.36 -25.67
N LEU A 17 70.46 -7.32 -24.33
CA LEU A 17 71.69 -7.34 -23.53
C LEU A 17 71.46 -7.87 -22.10
N ALA A 18 72.37 -8.77 -21.69
CA ALA A 18 72.78 -9.21 -20.35
C ALA A 18 71.77 -9.29 -19.16
N ALA A 19 71.69 -10.48 -18.57
CA ALA A 19 71.10 -10.72 -17.25
C ALA A 19 72.18 -10.78 -16.15
N CYS A 20 71.85 -10.24 -14.97
CA CYS A 20 72.41 -10.66 -13.68
C CYS A 20 71.24 -10.99 -12.75
N SER A 21 71.39 -12.04 -11.95
CA SER A 21 70.33 -12.61 -11.12
C SER A 21 70.09 -11.85 -9.83
N ASP A 22 68.82 -11.67 -9.47
CA ASP A 22 68.39 -11.73 -8.07
C ASP A 22 67.21 -12.69 -7.97
N ASN A 23 67.20 -13.50 -6.90
CA ASN A 23 66.13 -14.48 -6.65
C ASN A 23 64.84 -13.75 -6.24
N SER A 24 63.85 -13.70 -7.13
CA SER A 24 62.45 -13.74 -6.71
C SER A 24 61.94 -15.17 -6.88
N GLU A 25 61.84 -15.89 -5.77
CA GLU A 25 60.96 -17.06 -5.72
C GLU A 25 59.54 -16.57 -6.08
N ASP A 26 58.96 -17.09 -7.16
CA ASP A 26 57.51 -17.08 -7.32
C ASP A 26 56.95 -17.95 -6.19
N ILE A 27 56.69 -17.32 -5.05
CA ILE A 27 55.95 -17.94 -3.97
C ILE A 27 54.53 -18.13 -4.50
N ASP A 28 54.23 -19.36 -4.91
CA ASP A 28 52.87 -19.87 -5.09
C ASP A 28 52.07 -19.58 -3.81
N ARG A 29 51.40 -18.42 -3.77
CA ARG A 29 50.49 -18.06 -2.68
C ARG A 29 49.33 -19.06 -2.72
N TYR A 30 49.43 -20.08 -1.89
CA TYR A 30 48.42 -21.11 -1.67
C TYR A 30 47.15 -20.48 -1.09
N TYR A 31 46.32 -19.91 -1.96
CA TYR A 31 45.07 -19.28 -1.58
C TYR A 31 44.10 -20.33 -1.02
N ALA A 32 43.54 -20.04 0.16
CA ALA A 32 42.53 -20.87 0.78
C ALA A 32 41.34 -21.04 -0.16
N THR A 33 41.11 -22.25 -0.64
CA THR A 33 40.02 -22.59 -1.55
C THR A 33 38.86 -23.15 -0.73
N VAL A 34 37.69 -22.54 -0.83
CA VAL A 34 36.49 -22.91 -0.07
C VAL A 34 35.58 -23.77 -0.95
N SER A 35 35.25 -24.98 -0.50
CA SER A 35 34.37 -25.87 -1.24
C SER A 35 32.92 -25.41 -1.20
N THR A 36 32.15 -25.80 -2.22
CA THR A 36 30.70 -25.54 -2.31
C THR A 36 29.98 -26.13 -1.09
N PRO A 37 29.14 -25.35 -0.37
CA PRO A 37 28.40 -25.83 0.78
C PRO A 37 27.53 -27.04 0.47
N LYS A 38 27.29 -27.87 1.48
CA LYS A 38 26.33 -28.98 1.44
C LYS A 38 25.36 -28.85 2.60
N VAL A 39 24.06 -28.91 2.31
CA VAL A 39 23.03 -29.05 3.33
C VAL A 39 23.10 -30.47 3.89
N THR A 40 23.20 -30.60 5.21
CA THR A 40 23.22 -31.89 5.93
C THR A 40 21.93 -32.14 6.71
N THR A 41 21.21 -31.08 7.06
CA THR A 41 19.90 -31.17 7.71
C THR A 41 19.03 -30.02 7.24
N THR A 42 17.79 -30.35 6.88
CA THR A 42 16.73 -29.38 6.60
C THR A 42 15.67 -29.52 7.68
N THR A 43 15.11 -28.40 8.12
CA THR A 43 13.88 -28.36 8.90
C THR A 43 12.98 -27.24 8.34
N PRO A 44 11.77 -27.03 8.85
CA PRO A 44 10.93 -25.93 8.38
C PRO A 44 11.45 -24.54 8.74
N THR A 45 12.36 -24.40 9.71
CA THR A 45 12.90 -23.09 10.15
C THR A 45 14.42 -23.04 10.26
N SER A 46 15.11 -24.07 9.75
CA SER A 46 16.58 -24.09 9.72
C SER A 46 17.18 -24.94 8.60
N LEU A 47 18.42 -24.59 8.25
CA LEU A 47 19.28 -25.36 7.35
C LEU A 47 20.65 -25.52 8.03
N THR A 48 21.07 -26.76 8.27
CA THR A 48 22.46 -27.05 8.67
C THR A 48 23.29 -27.28 7.42
N VAL A 49 24.38 -26.51 7.29
CA VAL A 49 25.28 -26.55 6.14
C VAL A 49 26.71 -26.83 6.60
N THR A 50 27.44 -27.57 5.78
CA THR A 50 28.86 -27.86 5.95
C THR A 50 29.64 -27.44 4.71
N ALA A 51 30.89 -27.05 4.90
CA ALA A 51 31.86 -26.81 3.83
C ALA A 51 33.23 -27.36 4.25
N SER A 52 34.21 -27.23 3.37
CA SER A 52 35.61 -27.50 3.68
C SER A 52 36.49 -26.43 3.06
N VAL A 53 37.72 -26.32 3.55
CA VAL A 53 38.73 -25.40 3.04
C VAL A 53 40.05 -26.13 2.88
N THR A 54 40.74 -25.87 1.78
CA THR A 54 42.07 -26.41 1.46
C THR A 54 43.05 -25.28 1.18
N GLY A 55 44.32 -25.44 1.56
CA GLY A 55 45.36 -24.41 1.49
C GLY A 55 46.06 -24.22 2.84
N ASP A 56 46.71 -23.08 3.06
CA ASP A 56 47.32 -22.77 4.37
C ASP A 56 46.26 -22.40 5.41
N LEU A 57 45.83 -23.40 6.18
CA LEU A 57 44.80 -23.26 7.21
C LEU A 57 45.22 -22.35 8.37
N ASN A 58 46.52 -22.14 8.58
CA ASN A 58 47.03 -21.31 9.68
C ASN A 58 46.72 -19.82 9.51
N GLN A 59 46.38 -19.39 8.28
CA GLN A 59 46.05 -18.00 7.96
C GLN A 59 44.55 -17.69 8.04
N ILE A 60 43.70 -18.67 8.37
CA ILE A 60 42.24 -18.49 8.43
C ILE A 60 41.87 -17.88 9.78
N VAL A 61 41.48 -16.60 9.77
CA VAL A 61 41.08 -15.84 10.97
C VAL A 61 39.58 -15.98 11.25
N LYS A 62 38.76 -16.16 10.21
CA LYS A 62 37.32 -16.41 10.33
C LYS A 62 36.84 -17.35 9.23
N LYS A 63 35.80 -18.14 9.52
CA LYS A 63 35.06 -18.95 8.55
C LYS A 63 33.58 -18.97 8.89
N GLY A 64 32.73 -19.11 7.89
CA GLY A 64 31.28 -19.05 8.06
C GLY A 64 30.51 -19.20 6.77
N PHE A 65 29.22 -18.91 6.84
CA PHE A 65 28.31 -18.93 5.69
C PHE A 65 27.58 -17.59 5.60
N CYS A 66 27.31 -17.17 4.37
CA CYS A 66 26.47 -16.02 4.06
C CYS A 66 25.28 -16.48 3.21
N TYR A 67 24.10 -15.91 3.45
CA TYR A 67 22.85 -16.36 2.85
C TYR A 67 21.84 -15.23 2.62
N SER A 68 20.96 -15.42 1.63
CA SER A 68 19.91 -14.46 1.26
C SER A 68 18.75 -15.14 0.53
N THR A 69 17.54 -14.57 0.62
CA THR A 69 16.38 -14.94 -0.22
C THR A 69 16.24 -14.07 -1.47
N ALA A 70 16.99 -12.96 -1.56
CA ALA A 70 16.92 -11.99 -2.65
C ALA A 70 18.23 -11.89 -3.45
N THR A 71 19.37 -12.02 -2.77
CA THR A 71 20.70 -11.93 -3.38
C THR A 71 21.12 -13.31 -3.90
N SER A 72 21.15 -13.51 -5.22
CA SER A 72 21.56 -14.79 -5.82
C SER A 72 23.03 -15.16 -5.58
N THR A 73 23.87 -14.19 -5.21
CA THR A 73 25.27 -14.38 -4.84
C THR A 73 25.57 -13.65 -3.52
N PRO A 74 25.20 -14.22 -2.35
CA PRO A 74 25.38 -13.54 -1.07
C PRO A 74 26.86 -13.31 -0.73
N THR A 75 27.08 -12.40 0.21
CA THR A 75 28.38 -11.95 0.72
C THR A 75 28.30 -11.68 2.22
N ILE A 76 29.41 -11.28 2.86
CA ILE A 76 29.39 -10.85 4.28
C ILE A 76 28.60 -9.55 4.56
N LYS A 77 27.96 -8.95 3.53
CA LYS A 77 26.99 -7.85 3.68
C LYS A 77 25.54 -8.32 3.82
N ASP A 78 25.26 -9.58 3.50
CA ASP A 78 23.96 -10.24 3.65
C ASP A 78 23.83 -10.85 5.07
N HIS A 79 22.97 -11.83 5.28
CA HIS A 79 22.95 -12.56 6.55
C HIS A 79 24.18 -13.45 6.66
N VAL A 80 24.81 -13.48 7.85
CA VAL A 80 26.06 -14.19 8.12
C VAL A 80 25.92 -15.06 9.36
N VAL A 81 26.43 -16.29 9.30
CA VAL A 81 26.60 -17.19 10.46
C VAL A 81 28.04 -17.69 10.51
N ASN A 82 28.69 -17.57 11.66
CA ASN A 82 30.03 -18.13 11.85
C ASN A 82 29.95 -19.66 11.91
N ALA A 83 30.94 -20.34 11.32
CA ALA A 83 31.00 -21.79 11.36
C ALA A 83 31.83 -22.29 12.55
N ASP A 84 31.51 -23.51 13.00
CA ASP A 84 32.22 -24.22 14.04
C ASP A 84 33.60 -24.74 13.59
N GLU A 85 34.29 -25.46 14.47
CA GLU A 85 35.59 -26.09 14.21
C GLU A 85 35.58 -27.00 12.98
N ASN A 86 34.46 -27.68 12.70
CA ASN A 86 34.27 -28.57 11.54
C ASN A 86 33.86 -27.82 10.25
N PHE A 87 33.77 -26.49 10.28
CA PHE A 87 33.20 -25.69 9.18
C PHE A 87 31.73 -26.05 8.89
N SER A 88 30.98 -26.31 9.96
CA SER A 88 29.53 -26.50 9.98
C SER A 88 28.83 -25.28 10.60
N ALA A 89 27.60 -24.98 10.16
CA ALA A 89 26.74 -24.00 10.82
C ALA A 89 25.26 -24.34 10.60
N THR A 90 24.41 -23.98 11.55
CA THR A 90 22.96 -23.98 11.37
C THR A 90 22.46 -22.56 11.14
N LEU A 91 21.90 -22.33 9.96
CA LEU A 91 21.11 -21.14 9.64
C LEU A 91 19.75 -21.34 10.30
N SER A 92 19.46 -20.58 11.35
CA SER A 92 18.22 -20.69 12.14
C SER A 92 17.24 -19.55 11.82
N THR A 93 16.02 -19.63 12.36
CA THR A 93 14.96 -18.61 12.19
C THR A 93 14.61 -18.32 10.72
N LEU A 94 14.74 -19.33 9.87
CA LEU A 94 14.37 -19.27 8.47
C LEU A 94 12.85 -19.38 8.30
N THR A 95 12.34 -18.82 7.20
CA THR A 95 10.95 -18.98 6.77
C THR A 95 10.74 -20.39 6.22
N THR A 96 9.58 -20.98 6.48
CA THR A 96 9.20 -22.32 5.98
C THR A 96 8.93 -22.32 4.47
N GLY A 97 9.17 -23.45 3.80
CA GLY A 97 8.99 -23.62 2.35
C GLY A 97 9.79 -22.65 1.48
N THR A 98 10.84 -22.01 2.01
CA THR A 98 11.51 -20.86 1.40
C THR A 98 12.91 -21.21 0.93
N SER A 99 13.23 -20.83 -0.31
CA SER A 99 14.55 -21.02 -0.90
C SER A 99 15.54 -19.92 -0.48
N TYR A 100 16.74 -20.35 -0.11
CA TYR A 100 17.87 -19.51 0.28
C TYR A 100 19.07 -19.80 -0.62
N TYR A 101 19.69 -18.74 -1.14
CA TYR A 101 21.03 -18.78 -1.71
C TYR A 101 22.05 -18.81 -0.56
N ILE A 102 23.05 -19.70 -0.61
CA ILE A 102 24.03 -19.89 0.48
C ILE A 102 25.44 -20.04 -0.11
N ARG A 103 26.42 -19.35 0.49
CA ARG A 103 27.86 -19.48 0.19
C ARG A 103 28.66 -19.60 1.47
N ALA A 104 29.68 -20.44 1.47
CA ALA A 104 30.71 -20.43 2.50
C ALA A 104 31.71 -19.29 2.24
N TYR A 105 32.31 -18.76 3.31
CA TYR A 105 33.41 -17.81 3.23
C TYR A 105 34.51 -18.16 4.25
N VAL A 106 35.73 -17.72 3.93
CA VAL A 106 36.84 -17.61 4.88
C VAL A 106 37.47 -16.21 4.79
N TYR A 107 38.05 -15.74 5.88
CA TYR A 107 38.86 -14.53 5.92
C TYR A 107 40.31 -14.88 6.24
N CYS A 108 41.21 -14.65 5.29
CA CYS A 108 42.64 -14.94 5.33
C CYS A 108 43.39 -13.93 4.44
N ASP A 109 44.68 -13.66 4.67
CA ASP A 109 45.50 -12.71 3.87
C ASP A 109 44.75 -11.38 3.56
N SER A 110 44.17 -10.80 4.61
CA SER A 110 43.38 -9.54 4.60
C SER A 110 42.21 -9.47 3.60
N ARG A 111 41.69 -10.62 3.13
CA ARG A 111 40.57 -10.69 2.16
C ARG A 111 39.54 -11.74 2.55
N TYR A 112 38.32 -11.59 2.02
CA TYR A 112 37.31 -12.64 2.04
C TYR A 112 37.43 -13.50 0.78
N VAL A 113 37.52 -14.82 0.95
CA VAL A 113 37.38 -15.80 -0.14
C VAL A 113 36.06 -16.53 0.05
N TYR A 114 35.33 -16.76 -1.04
CA TYR A 114 34.00 -17.35 -1.04
C TYR A 114 33.94 -18.60 -1.92
N SER A 115 33.04 -19.52 -1.58
CA SER A 115 32.68 -20.66 -2.41
C SER A 115 31.80 -20.28 -3.60
N GLU A 116 31.50 -21.26 -4.46
CA GLU A 116 30.30 -21.24 -5.29
C GLU A 116 29.02 -21.18 -4.44
N VAL A 117 27.92 -20.75 -5.05
CA VAL A 117 26.60 -20.66 -4.40
C VAL A 117 25.79 -21.94 -4.58
N ILE A 118 25.07 -22.33 -3.52
CA ILE A 118 23.99 -23.31 -3.60
C ILE A 118 22.65 -22.62 -3.36
N THR A 119 21.57 -23.25 -3.82
CA THR A 119 20.21 -22.94 -3.38
C THR A 119 19.68 -24.10 -2.54
N ALA A 120 19.08 -23.79 -1.40
CA ALA A 120 18.50 -24.76 -0.47
C ALA A 120 17.14 -24.27 0.02
N THR A 121 16.15 -25.16 0.10
CA THR A 121 14.79 -24.82 0.53
C THR A 121 14.49 -25.47 1.87
N THR A 122 13.94 -24.71 2.82
CA THR A 122 13.41 -25.24 4.08
C THR A 122 12.21 -26.14 3.82
N GLU A 123 11.92 -27.06 4.75
CA GLU A 123 10.69 -27.85 4.68
C GLU A 123 9.45 -26.95 4.83
N SER A 124 8.32 -27.38 4.27
CA SER A 124 7.03 -26.73 4.48
C SER A 124 6.33 -27.30 5.72
N LEU A 125 5.84 -26.43 6.59
CA LEU A 125 4.88 -26.82 7.64
C LEU A 125 3.52 -27.14 7.02
N SER A 126 2.70 -27.90 7.75
CA SER A 126 1.26 -27.94 7.50
C SER A 126 0.63 -26.60 7.92
N LEU A 127 -0.47 -26.18 7.27
CA LEU A 127 -1.18 -24.95 7.69
C LEU A 127 -1.64 -25.04 9.16
N ASP A 128 -1.97 -26.24 9.64
CA ASP A 128 -2.34 -26.50 11.04
C ASP A 128 -1.16 -26.24 11.99
N ASP A 129 0.04 -26.70 11.64
CA ASP A 129 1.25 -26.40 12.40
C ASP A 129 1.64 -24.91 12.30
N GLU A 130 1.45 -24.26 11.15
CA GLU A 130 1.63 -22.80 11.04
C GLU A 130 0.67 -22.04 11.96
N LEU A 131 -0.62 -22.41 11.97
CA LEU A 131 -1.64 -21.75 12.81
C LEU A 131 -1.39 -21.99 14.31
N LYS A 132 -0.96 -23.20 14.67
CA LYS A 132 -0.58 -23.59 16.03
C LYS A 132 0.66 -22.83 16.51
N ASN A 133 1.61 -22.55 15.63
CA ASN A 133 2.82 -21.79 15.91
C ASN A 133 2.68 -20.28 15.59
N TYR A 134 1.47 -19.81 15.29
CA TYR A 134 1.23 -18.43 14.86
C TYR A 134 1.59 -17.42 15.96
N VAL A 135 2.47 -16.47 15.62
CA VAL A 135 2.84 -15.34 16.47
C VAL A 135 2.17 -14.08 15.97
N ALA A 136 1.28 -13.51 16.79
CA ALA A 136 0.55 -12.29 16.43
C ALA A 136 1.46 -11.04 16.45
N PRO A 137 1.16 -9.99 15.64
CA PRO A 137 1.93 -8.75 15.63
C PRO A 137 1.86 -8.02 16.98
N THR A 138 3.02 -7.54 17.45
CA THR A 138 3.19 -6.99 18.81
C THR A 138 3.20 -5.46 18.88
N TYR A 139 3.20 -4.76 17.74
CA TYR A 139 3.22 -3.30 17.73
C TYR A 139 1.94 -2.70 18.34
N ALA A 140 2.11 -1.63 19.12
CA ALA A 140 1.02 -0.99 19.85
C ALA A 140 0.07 -0.22 18.91
N ASP A 141 -1.21 -0.16 19.28
CA ASP A 141 -2.23 0.60 18.55
C ASP A 141 -2.11 2.11 18.82
N ASP A 142 -1.77 2.47 20.05
CA ASP A 142 -1.24 3.79 20.40
C ASP A 142 0.26 3.82 20.11
N TYR A 143 0.65 4.58 19.08
CA TYR A 143 2.04 4.76 18.69
C TYR A 143 2.67 6.06 19.22
N THR A 144 2.01 6.83 20.09
CA THR A 144 2.54 8.12 20.63
C THR A 144 3.95 7.99 21.19
N SER A 145 4.26 6.87 21.87
CA SER A 145 5.59 6.56 22.40
C SER A 145 6.70 6.51 21.34
N ILE A 146 6.36 6.27 20.08
CA ILE A 146 7.29 6.20 18.93
C ILE A 146 7.03 7.27 17.85
N SER A 147 6.10 8.21 18.06
CA SER A 147 5.66 9.15 17.00
C SER A 147 6.73 10.17 16.57
N ASP A 148 7.77 10.38 17.38
CA ASP A 148 8.85 11.33 17.11
C ASP A 148 9.73 10.92 15.92
N TRP A 149 10.24 11.91 15.17
CA TRP A 149 11.08 11.68 13.98
C TRP A 149 12.37 10.89 14.28
N SER A 150 12.96 11.03 15.47
CA SER A 150 14.14 10.25 15.87
C SER A 150 13.86 8.74 15.92
N LYS A 151 12.59 8.34 16.13
CA LYS A 151 12.14 6.95 16.22
C LYS A 151 11.53 6.41 14.93
N ARG A 152 11.61 7.15 13.81
CA ARG A 152 10.97 6.79 12.52
C ARG A 152 11.31 5.39 11.97
N SER A 153 12.47 4.83 12.30
CA SER A 153 12.82 3.44 11.94
C SER A 153 11.93 2.38 12.61
N GLN A 154 11.18 2.76 13.66
CA GLN A 154 10.24 1.91 14.38
C GLN A 154 8.79 2.13 13.96
N TRP A 155 8.51 3.10 13.06
CA TRP A 155 7.13 3.52 12.79
C TRP A 155 6.24 2.40 12.26
N ASN A 156 6.75 1.43 11.49
CA ASN A 156 5.97 0.33 10.92
C ASN A 156 4.70 0.81 10.18
N LEU A 157 3.52 0.81 10.83
CA LEU A 157 2.24 1.33 10.30
C LEU A 157 1.76 2.63 11.00
N ALA A 158 2.55 3.22 11.88
CA ALA A 158 2.27 4.54 12.45
C ALA A 158 2.27 5.65 11.38
N ASN A 159 1.53 6.74 11.64
CA ASN A 159 1.46 7.93 10.79
C ASN A 159 1.08 7.61 9.33
N VAL A 160 0.11 6.73 9.08
CA VAL A 160 -0.42 6.46 7.73
C VAL A 160 -1.63 7.37 7.47
N HIS A 161 -1.66 8.05 6.32
CA HIS A 161 -2.80 8.84 5.85
C HIS A 161 -2.83 8.78 4.32
N ASP A 162 -3.95 8.38 3.73
CA ASP A 162 -4.16 8.21 2.29
C ASP A 162 -3.09 7.31 1.63
N PRO A 163 -2.95 6.05 2.09
CA PRO A 163 -1.93 5.16 1.57
C PRO A 163 -2.26 4.67 0.15
N SER A 164 -1.25 4.63 -0.73
CA SER A 164 -1.26 3.84 -1.97
C SER A 164 -0.19 2.77 -1.95
N VAL A 165 -0.52 1.55 -2.39
CA VAL A 165 0.38 0.40 -2.39
C VAL A 165 0.59 -0.17 -3.80
N VAL A 166 1.82 -0.62 -4.08
CA VAL A 166 2.18 -1.40 -5.26
C VAL A 166 3.07 -2.59 -4.88
N LEU A 167 2.83 -3.76 -5.47
CA LEU A 167 3.76 -4.88 -5.44
C LEU A 167 4.82 -4.71 -6.56
N ALA A 168 6.09 -4.66 -6.17
CA ALA A 168 7.22 -4.46 -7.08
C ALA A 168 7.93 -5.78 -7.47
N GLU A 169 8.82 -5.69 -8.45
CA GLU A 169 9.56 -6.83 -9.03
C GLU A 169 10.56 -7.49 -8.07
N ASP A 170 11.01 -6.77 -7.05
CA ASP A 170 11.87 -7.28 -5.96
C ASP A 170 11.10 -8.11 -4.92
N GLY A 171 9.78 -8.26 -5.09
CA GLY A 171 8.89 -8.97 -4.18
C GLY A 171 8.50 -8.19 -2.93
N TYR A 172 8.79 -6.89 -2.86
CA TYR A 172 8.28 -6.01 -1.81
C TYR A 172 7.00 -5.28 -2.25
N TYR A 173 6.09 -5.10 -1.30
CA TYR A 173 5.04 -4.10 -1.38
C TYR A 173 5.61 -2.76 -0.93
N TYR A 174 5.42 -1.72 -1.74
CA TYR A 174 5.79 -0.34 -1.42
C TYR A 174 4.52 0.47 -1.20
N MET A 175 4.46 1.17 -0.07
CA MET A 175 3.39 2.09 0.31
C MET A 175 3.90 3.52 0.29
N TYR A 176 3.12 4.43 -0.31
CA TYR A 176 3.32 5.88 -0.31
C TYR A 176 2.07 6.57 0.24
N GLN A 177 2.18 7.81 0.74
CA GLN A 177 1.09 8.44 1.50
C GLN A 177 1.14 9.97 1.52
N THR A 178 0.07 10.59 2.04
CA THR A 178 0.02 12.01 2.42
C THR A 178 1.06 12.36 3.49
N ASP A 179 1.54 13.61 3.43
CA ASP A 179 2.34 14.26 4.47
C ASP A 179 1.48 14.54 5.71
N ALA A 180 1.33 13.51 6.55
CA ALA A 180 0.60 13.60 7.81
C ALA A 180 1.26 12.74 8.89
N SER A 181 1.22 13.24 10.13
CA SER A 181 1.80 12.57 11.29
C SER A 181 1.27 13.18 12.58
N TYR A 182 1.15 12.39 13.63
CA TYR A 182 0.93 12.91 14.97
C TYR A 182 2.06 13.88 15.35
N GLY A 183 1.72 15.12 15.74
CA GLY A 183 2.67 16.16 16.11
C GLY A 183 3.50 16.78 14.97
N ASN A 184 3.11 16.63 13.70
CA ASN A 184 3.82 17.18 12.52
C ASN A 184 5.29 16.72 12.34
N ALA A 185 5.64 15.54 12.88
CA ALA A 185 6.93 14.89 12.67
C ALA A 185 7.29 14.63 11.19
N HIS A 186 6.33 14.61 10.27
CA HIS A 186 6.55 14.45 8.82
C HIS A 186 7.36 15.59 8.18
N THR A 187 7.43 16.77 8.81
CA THR A 187 8.11 17.97 8.27
C THR A 187 9.61 17.81 7.98
N ALA A 188 10.21 16.68 8.35
CA ALA A 188 11.58 16.32 8.02
C ALA A 188 11.64 15.23 6.93
N GLY A 189 12.71 15.25 6.11
CA GLY A 189 13.04 14.15 5.19
C GLY A 189 12.39 14.18 3.80
N GLY A 190 11.56 15.19 3.51
CA GLY A 190 10.84 15.37 2.26
C GLY A 190 9.37 14.92 2.35
N HIS A 191 8.71 14.87 1.20
CA HIS A 191 7.27 14.67 1.02
C HIS A 191 6.96 13.31 0.39
N PHE A 192 5.70 12.91 0.43
CA PHE A 192 5.18 11.63 -0.07
C PHE A 192 5.98 10.46 0.54
N HIS A 193 5.84 10.35 1.86
CA HIS A 193 6.55 9.38 2.69
C HIS A 193 6.30 7.96 2.23
N SER A 194 7.32 7.11 2.38
CA SER A 194 7.28 5.74 1.87
C SER A 194 7.74 4.71 2.91
N ARG A 195 7.23 3.50 2.73
CA ARG A 195 7.55 2.32 3.54
C ARG A 195 7.40 1.05 2.69
N ARG A 196 8.10 -0.04 3.03
CA ARG A 196 8.02 -1.32 2.30
C ARG A 196 7.85 -2.53 3.20
N SER A 197 7.26 -3.61 2.69
CA SER A 197 7.09 -4.88 3.40
C SER A 197 7.16 -6.08 2.45
N LYS A 198 7.53 -7.26 2.95
CA LYS A 198 7.35 -8.55 2.24
C LYS A 198 6.10 -9.32 2.68
N ASP A 199 5.63 -9.07 3.90
CA ASP A 199 4.60 -9.86 4.58
C ASP A 199 3.30 -9.11 4.84
N LEU A 200 3.23 -7.82 4.48
CA LEU A 200 2.14 -6.87 4.74
C LEU A 200 1.89 -6.53 6.23
N VAL A 201 2.73 -7.02 7.13
CA VAL A 201 2.61 -6.88 8.60
C VAL A 201 3.75 -6.01 9.17
N ASN A 202 4.96 -6.26 8.71
CA ASN A 202 6.18 -5.59 9.15
C ASN A 202 6.66 -4.66 8.03
N TRP A 203 6.58 -3.36 8.28
CA TRP A 203 6.93 -2.32 7.31
C TRP A 203 8.19 -1.57 7.73
N GLU A 204 9.16 -1.51 6.82
CA GLU A 204 10.36 -0.69 6.94
C GLU A 204 10.06 0.71 6.38
N TYR A 205 10.26 1.75 7.19
CA TYR A 205 10.08 3.14 6.75
C TYR A 205 11.32 3.66 6.00
N LEU A 206 11.11 4.19 4.80
CA LEU A 206 12.18 4.59 3.86
C LEU A 206 12.33 6.12 3.70
N GLY A 207 11.36 6.92 4.16
CA GLY A 207 11.39 8.39 4.08
C GLY A 207 10.59 8.99 2.92
N GLY A 208 10.64 10.32 2.78
CA GLY A 208 10.00 11.04 1.67
C GLY A 208 10.65 10.75 0.31
N THR A 209 9.84 10.71 -0.74
CA THR A 209 10.29 10.52 -2.14
C THR A 209 10.60 11.84 -2.83
N MET A 210 9.85 12.89 -2.55
CA MET A 210 10.05 14.22 -3.11
C MET A 210 10.79 15.13 -2.11
N LYS A 211 11.89 15.77 -2.49
CA LYS A 211 12.73 16.53 -1.53
C LYS A 211 12.40 18.01 -1.39
N ASN A 212 11.79 18.60 -2.42
CA ASN A 212 11.42 20.01 -2.49
C ASN A 212 10.15 20.15 -3.34
N LEU A 213 9.47 21.30 -3.25
CA LEU A 213 8.43 21.69 -4.19
C LEU A 213 8.97 21.62 -5.64
N PRO A 214 8.28 20.97 -6.59
CA PRO A 214 8.74 20.90 -7.97
C PRO A 214 8.80 22.27 -8.64
N GLU A 215 9.88 22.52 -9.39
CA GLU A 215 10.20 23.84 -9.98
C GLU A 215 9.10 24.40 -10.90
N TRP A 216 8.26 23.54 -11.47
CA TRP A 216 7.16 23.94 -12.35
C TRP A 216 5.93 24.50 -11.62
N VAL A 217 5.77 24.26 -10.30
CA VAL A 217 4.51 24.56 -9.59
C VAL A 217 4.21 26.05 -9.56
N VAL A 218 5.15 26.88 -9.11
CA VAL A 218 4.97 28.34 -9.03
C VAL A 218 4.85 28.98 -10.43
N PRO A 219 5.69 28.62 -11.43
CA PRO A 219 5.48 29.05 -12.82
C PRO A 219 4.11 28.70 -13.38
N LYS A 220 3.64 27.45 -13.22
CA LYS A 220 2.32 27.01 -13.73
C LYS A 220 1.16 27.72 -13.01
N LEU A 221 1.31 27.95 -11.70
CA LEU A 221 0.36 28.77 -10.94
C LEU A 221 0.26 30.20 -11.50
N ASN A 222 1.40 30.85 -11.75
CA ASN A 222 1.42 32.21 -12.25
C ASN A 222 1.00 32.34 -13.72
N GLU A 223 1.29 31.34 -14.55
CA GLU A 223 0.74 31.20 -15.91
C GLU A 223 -0.79 31.24 -15.90
N ILE A 224 -1.42 30.38 -15.09
CA ILE A 224 -2.89 30.31 -14.98
C ILE A 224 -3.45 31.59 -14.36
N ARG A 225 -2.83 32.14 -13.31
CA ARG A 225 -3.26 33.40 -12.68
C ARG A 225 -3.22 34.56 -13.68
N LYS A 226 -2.18 34.66 -14.50
CA LYS A 226 -2.05 35.67 -15.55
C LYS A 226 -3.16 35.58 -16.59
N GLU A 227 -3.53 34.37 -17.04
CA GLU A 227 -4.68 34.17 -17.93
C GLU A 227 -6.02 34.53 -17.28
N MET A 228 -6.15 34.35 -15.96
CA MET A 228 -7.31 34.79 -15.18
C MET A 228 -7.33 36.31 -14.89
N GLY A 229 -6.31 37.08 -15.30
CA GLY A 229 -6.17 38.50 -15.00
C GLY A 229 -5.75 38.80 -13.55
N LEU A 230 -5.19 37.81 -12.85
CA LEU A 230 -4.71 37.91 -11.47
C LEU A 230 -3.22 38.24 -11.42
N ALA A 231 -2.80 38.96 -10.38
CA ALA A 231 -1.39 39.23 -10.10
C ALA A 231 -0.61 37.94 -9.78
N GLU A 232 0.65 37.89 -10.17
CA GLU A 232 1.57 36.79 -9.81
C GLU A 232 1.76 36.69 -8.29
N VAL A 233 2.03 35.47 -7.81
CA VAL A 233 2.30 35.17 -6.40
C VAL A 233 3.59 34.36 -6.27
N ASN A 234 4.26 34.50 -5.13
CA ASN A 234 5.38 33.65 -4.74
C ASN A 234 5.14 33.16 -3.30
N PRO A 235 4.33 32.11 -3.09
CA PRO A 235 3.97 31.66 -1.76
C PRO A 235 5.17 31.03 -1.03
N ASN A 236 5.09 30.99 0.29
CA ASN A 236 6.07 30.28 1.10
C ASN A 236 6.02 28.77 0.79
N ILE A 237 7.18 28.18 0.50
CA ILE A 237 7.30 26.76 0.11
C ILE A 237 6.77 25.79 1.17
N ASN A 238 6.82 26.19 2.44
CA ASN A 238 6.36 25.39 3.57
C ASN A 238 4.83 25.41 3.76
N ASP A 239 4.10 26.28 3.04
CA ASP A 239 2.65 26.42 3.16
C ASP A 239 1.89 25.53 2.14
N PHE A 240 2.60 24.86 1.23
CA PHE A 240 2.02 23.92 0.25
C PHE A 240 1.66 22.57 0.90
N GLY A 241 0.51 22.01 0.50
CA GLY A 241 0.09 20.67 0.91
C GLY A 241 0.54 19.58 -0.06
N TYR A 242 0.99 18.44 0.45
CA TYR A 242 1.48 17.28 -0.34
C TYR A 242 0.62 16.05 -0.02
N TRP A 243 -0.44 15.83 -0.81
CA TRP A 243 -1.55 14.93 -0.45
C TRP A 243 -1.76 13.77 -1.44
N ALA A 244 -2.28 12.67 -0.91
CA ALA A 244 -2.88 11.52 -1.59
C ALA A 244 -2.15 11.07 -2.87
N PRO A 245 -0.92 10.54 -2.78
CA PRO A 245 -0.24 9.97 -3.92
C PRO A 245 -0.82 8.60 -4.29
N VAL A 246 -1.04 8.34 -5.58
CA VAL A 246 -1.26 6.98 -6.10
C VAL A 246 -0.04 6.49 -6.85
N VAL A 247 0.43 5.30 -6.52
CA VAL A 247 1.48 4.59 -7.26
C VAL A 247 0.91 3.38 -7.99
N ARG A 248 1.37 3.14 -9.22
CA ARG A 248 1.18 1.87 -9.94
C ARG A 248 2.45 1.46 -10.67
N LYS A 249 2.62 0.16 -10.83
CA LYS A 249 3.57 -0.42 -11.78
C LYS A 249 2.96 -0.31 -13.19
N VAL A 250 3.64 0.36 -14.10
CA VAL A 250 3.18 0.54 -15.49
C VAL A 250 3.62 -0.63 -16.36
N LYS A 251 4.86 -1.07 -16.17
CA LYS A 251 5.49 -2.25 -16.77
C LYS A 251 6.73 -2.61 -15.94
N ASN A 252 7.43 -3.68 -16.30
CA ASN A 252 8.70 -4.01 -15.66
C ASN A 252 9.70 -2.85 -15.79
N GLY A 253 10.32 -2.47 -14.67
CA GLY A 253 11.24 -1.32 -14.58
C GLY A 253 10.61 0.06 -14.76
N LEU A 254 9.27 0.21 -14.64
CA LEU A 254 8.61 1.52 -14.64
C LEU A 254 7.44 1.58 -13.65
N TYR A 255 7.62 2.38 -12.61
CA TYR A 255 6.63 2.73 -11.60
C TYR A 255 6.29 4.21 -11.78
N ARG A 256 5.00 4.54 -11.75
CA ARG A 256 4.49 5.89 -11.94
C ARG A 256 3.65 6.28 -10.74
N MET A 257 3.94 7.45 -10.18
CA MET A 257 3.19 8.03 -9.07
C MET A 257 2.55 9.34 -9.52
N TYR A 258 1.22 9.46 -9.36
CA TYR A 258 0.53 10.75 -9.42
C TYR A 258 0.38 11.27 -8.01
N TYR A 259 0.50 12.58 -7.83
CA TYR A 259 0.56 13.20 -6.51
C TYR A 259 -0.15 14.56 -6.51
N SER A 260 -0.69 14.98 -5.37
CA SER A 260 -1.42 16.25 -5.23
C SER A 260 -0.56 17.32 -4.55
N ILE A 261 -0.51 18.52 -5.14
CA ILE A 261 0.10 19.72 -4.56
C ILE A 261 -1.00 20.77 -4.37
N VAL A 262 -1.30 21.12 -3.12
CA VAL A 262 -2.29 22.16 -2.78
C VAL A 262 -1.58 23.49 -2.65
N CYS A 263 -1.95 24.46 -3.49
CA CYS A 263 -1.37 25.79 -3.43
C CYS A 263 -1.99 26.59 -2.27
N PRO A 264 -1.20 27.26 -1.43
CA PRO A 264 -1.72 28.06 -0.33
C PRO A 264 -2.38 29.36 -0.81
N GLY A 265 -3.25 29.91 0.03
CA GLY A 265 -3.85 31.23 -0.16
C GLY A 265 -5.20 31.20 -0.90
N THR A 266 -5.50 32.32 -1.57
CA THR A 266 -6.81 32.61 -2.19
C THR A 266 -6.60 33.24 -3.56
N LEU A 267 -7.56 33.05 -4.47
CA LEU A 267 -7.44 33.50 -5.86
C LEU A 267 -7.19 35.01 -5.97
N ASN A 268 -8.01 35.81 -5.30
CA ASN A 268 -8.00 37.27 -5.42
C ASN A 268 -8.07 37.97 -4.06
N GLY A 269 -7.31 37.46 -3.09
CA GLY A 269 -7.18 38.03 -1.75
C GLY A 269 -8.30 37.62 -0.78
N ALA A 270 -8.29 38.27 0.39
CA ALA A 270 -9.16 37.91 1.51
C ALA A 270 -10.65 37.88 1.13
N ASN A 271 -11.38 36.89 1.67
CA ASN A 271 -12.78 36.60 1.37
C ASN A 271 -13.07 36.17 -0.08
N THR A 272 -12.07 35.74 -0.85
CA THR A 272 -12.28 35.01 -2.13
C THR A 272 -12.00 33.52 -1.97
N TRP A 273 -12.31 32.72 -3.01
CA TRP A 273 -12.16 31.26 -2.95
C TRP A 273 -10.69 30.86 -2.80
N SER A 274 -10.44 29.66 -2.27
CA SER A 274 -9.08 29.13 -2.14
C SER A 274 -8.36 29.10 -3.49
N GLU A 275 -7.03 29.17 -3.46
CA GLU A 275 -6.22 28.85 -4.63
C GLU A 275 -6.43 27.36 -5.03
N ARG A 276 -5.93 26.99 -6.21
CA ARG A 276 -6.06 25.65 -6.78
C ARG A 276 -5.14 24.61 -6.15
N ALA A 277 -5.42 23.35 -6.45
CA ALA A 277 -4.45 22.28 -6.39
C ALA A 277 -3.96 21.90 -7.80
N PHE A 278 -2.88 21.13 -7.83
CA PHE A 278 -2.37 20.46 -9.01
C PHE A 278 -2.18 18.98 -8.74
N ILE A 279 -2.51 18.15 -9.73
CA ILE A 279 -1.95 16.81 -9.82
C ILE A 279 -0.70 16.90 -10.69
N GLY A 280 0.42 16.39 -10.18
CA GLY A 280 1.65 16.14 -10.92
C GLY A 280 1.88 14.64 -11.11
N LEU A 281 2.96 14.27 -11.81
CA LEU A 281 3.41 12.87 -11.84
C LEU A 281 4.93 12.76 -11.80
N MET A 282 5.42 11.72 -11.14
CA MET A 282 6.82 11.32 -11.11
C MET A 282 6.98 9.83 -11.41
N GLU A 283 8.17 9.44 -11.86
CA GLU A 283 8.47 8.06 -12.27
C GLU A 283 9.77 7.56 -11.66
N ASN A 284 9.84 6.24 -11.43
CA ASN A 284 11.02 5.57 -10.91
C ASN A 284 11.11 4.16 -11.53
N ASN A 285 12.32 3.62 -11.67
CA ASN A 285 12.56 2.24 -12.10
C ASN A 285 12.87 1.29 -10.93
N ASP A 286 13.23 1.83 -9.77
CA ASP A 286 13.53 1.10 -8.53
C ASP A 286 12.81 1.75 -7.33
N PRO A 287 11.65 1.22 -6.90
CA PRO A 287 10.91 1.72 -5.74
C PRO A 287 11.68 1.70 -4.41
N ALA A 288 12.77 0.92 -4.29
CA ALA A 288 13.64 0.92 -3.12
C ALA A 288 14.46 2.22 -3.01
N ASN A 289 14.75 2.86 -4.15
CA ASN A 289 15.51 4.10 -4.21
C ASN A 289 14.58 5.33 -4.21
N ASN A 290 14.29 5.86 -3.02
CA ASN A 290 13.49 7.07 -2.86
C ASN A 290 14.08 8.33 -3.52
N ASN A 291 15.39 8.37 -3.79
CA ASN A 291 16.01 9.48 -4.52
C ASN A 291 15.99 9.25 -6.05
N GLY A 292 15.46 8.12 -6.52
CA GLY A 292 15.31 7.77 -7.94
C GLY A 292 14.01 8.27 -8.57
N TRP A 293 13.10 8.87 -7.79
CA TRP A 293 11.87 9.46 -8.32
C TRP A 293 12.18 10.74 -9.11
N VAL A 294 11.91 10.70 -10.41
CA VAL A 294 12.09 11.82 -11.33
C VAL A 294 10.74 12.46 -11.60
N ASP A 295 10.57 13.71 -11.18
CA ASP A 295 9.40 14.51 -11.53
C ASP A 295 9.27 14.69 -13.06
N LYS A 296 8.04 14.58 -13.55
CA LYS A 296 7.67 14.75 -14.96
C LYS A 296 6.71 15.91 -15.15
N GLY A 297 6.44 16.71 -14.13
CA GLY A 297 5.69 17.95 -14.26
C GLY A 297 4.18 17.84 -14.05
N TYR A 298 3.52 18.97 -14.27
CA TYR A 298 2.07 19.17 -14.29
C TYR A 298 1.29 18.08 -15.05
N VAL A 299 0.10 17.71 -14.54
CA VAL A 299 -0.88 16.84 -15.20
C VAL A 299 -2.21 17.57 -15.37
N ILE A 300 -2.80 18.05 -14.28
CA ILE A 300 -4.12 18.70 -14.27
C ILE A 300 -4.28 19.64 -13.06
N THR A 301 -5.25 20.57 -13.13
CA THR A 301 -5.64 21.49 -12.05
C THR A 301 -7.16 21.54 -11.90
N ASN A 302 -7.66 22.20 -10.85
CA ASN A 302 -9.09 22.38 -10.60
C ASN A 302 -9.79 23.03 -11.80
N ALA A 303 -10.94 22.46 -12.20
CA ALA A 303 -11.73 22.97 -13.31
C ALA A 303 -12.96 23.74 -12.82
N SER A 304 -13.39 24.79 -13.53
CA SER A 304 -14.59 25.58 -13.22
C SER A 304 -15.59 25.65 -14.39
N ASP A 305 -16.86 25.71 -14.05
CA ASP A 305 -18.01 25.99 -14.93
C ASP A 305 -18.57 27.41 -14.76
N LYS A 306 -17.85 28.29 -14.06
CA LYS A 306 -18.28 29.66 -13.73
C LYS A 306 -17.52 30.75 -14.52
N GLY A 307 -16.74 30.39 -15.53
CA GLY A 307 -15.84 31.34 -16.22
C GLY A 307 -14.90 32.02 -15.23
N LEU A 308 -14.62 33.31 -15.38
CA LEU A 308 -13.77 34.08 -14.46
C LEU A 308 -14.51 34.63 -13.21
N ASN A 309 -15.67 34.08 -12.85
CA ASN A 309 -16.44 34.53 -11.68
C ASN A 309 -15.91 33.92 -10.36
N PHE A 310 -14.62 34.12 -10.06
CA PHE A 310 -13.93 33.52 -8.90
C PHE A 310 -14.02 34.31 -7.59
N ASN A 311 -14.60 35.51 -7.59
CA ASN A 311 -14.79 36.35 -6.40
C ASN A 311 -15.96 35.84 -5.53
N ILE A 312 -15.86 34.57 -5.12
CA ILE A 312 -16.85 33.82 -4.33
C ILE A 312 -16.28 33.65 -2.93
N LYS A 313 -17.10 33.81 -1.89
CA LYS A 313 -16.63 33.70 -0.50
C LYS A 313 -16.16 32.27 -0.20
N PRO A 314 -15.10 32.06 0.58
CA PRO A 314 -14.55 30.73 0.87
C PRO A 314 -15.50 29.82 1.68
N ASN A 315 -16.58 30.36 2.23
CA ASN A 315 -17.66 29.63 2.91
C ASN A 315 -18.97 29.55 2.10
N ASP A 316 -19.01 30.03 0.85
CA ASP A 316 -20.16 29.87 -0.04
C ASP A 316 -20.06 28.53 -0.79
N TRP A 317 -20.17 27.45 -0.02
CA TRP A 317 -20.02 26.07 -0.48
C TRP A 317 -21.00 25.71 -1.60
N ALA A 318 -22.23 26.22 -1.54
CA ALA A 318 -23.25 26.01 -2.57
C ALA A 318 -22.87 26.62 -3.93
N ASN A 319 -22.03 27.66 -3.94
CA ASN A 319 -21.59 28.34 -5.15
C ASN A 319 -20.09 28.20 -5.43
N CYS A 320 -19.37 27.28 -4.77
CA CYS A 320 -17.91 27.18 -4.83
C CYS A 320 -17.34 27.29 -6.26
N TYR A 321 -16.21 27.97 -6.40
CA TYR A 321 -15.71 28.36 -7.72
C TYR A 321 -15.36 27.15 -8.60
N TYR A 322 -14.62 26.17 -8.06
CA TYR A 322 -14.28 24.95 -8.78
C TYR A 322 -15.46 23.97 -8.83
N LYS A 323 -15.60 23.27 -9.95
CA LYS A 323 -16.49 22.12 -10.14
C LYS A 323 -15.77 20.82 -9.79
N TRP A 324 -14.53 20.66 -10.26
CA TRP A 324 -13.63 19.54 -9.95
C TRP A 324 -12.47 20.03 -9.08
N ASN A 325 -12.15 19.30 -8.01
CA ASN A 325 -10.96 19.54 -7.20
C ASN A 325 -9.81 18.64 -7.67
N ALA A 326 -8.67 19.20 -8.06
CA ALA A 326 -7.55 18.42 -8.58
C ALA A 326 -6.62 17.94 -7.47
N ILE A 327 -7.16 17.07 -6.63
CA ILE A 327 -6.42 16.23 -5.67
C ILE A 327 -6.98 14.80 -5.73
N ASP A 328 -6.41 13.92 -4.91
CA ASP A 328 -6.80 12.52 -4.73
C ASP A 328 -6.84 11.73 -6.05
N PRO A 329 -5.74 11.69 -6.82
CA PRO A 329 -5.64 10.83 -7.99
C PRO A 329 -5.71 9.35 -7.60
N SER A 330 -6.45 8.56 -8.38
CA SER A 330 -6.23 7.14 -8.58
C SER A 330 -6.00 6.85 -10.07
N TYR A 331 -5.22 5.82 -10.35
CA TYR A 331 -4.66 5.55 -11.67
C TYR A 331 -4.80 4.07 -12.00
N ILE A 332 -5.27 3.78 -13.22
CA ILE A 332 -5.48 2.42 -13.72
C ILE A 332 -5.04 2.29 -15.17
N ILE A 333 -4.54 1.11 -15.50
CA ILE A 333 -4.37 0.62 -16.86
C ILE A 333 -5.49 -0.40 -17.08
N THR A 334 -6.35 -0.17 -18.06
CA THR A 334 -7.49 -1.06 -18.34
C THR A 334 -7.02 -2.38 -18.97
N PRO A 335 -7.86 -3.44 -19.02
CA PRO A 335 -7.53 -4.67 -19.74
C PRO A 335 -7.19 -4.46 -21.23
N GLU A 336 -7.74 -3.40 -21.83
CA GLU A 336 -7.49 -2.99 -23.21
C GLU A 336 -6.20 -2.18 -23.39
N GLY A 337 -5.47 -1.91 -22.30
CA GLY A 337 -4.25 -1.12 -22.28
C GLY A 337 -4.47 0.40 -22.28
N GLU A 338 -5.69 0.88 -22.01
CA GLU A 338 -5.93 2.31 -21.86
C GLU A 338 -5.48 2.81 -20.49
N HIS A 339 -4.93 4.02 -20.42
CA HIS A 339 -4.51 4.63 -19.17
C HIS A 339 -5.53 5.68 -18.75
N TRP A 340 -5.97 5.64 -17.49
CA TRP A 340 -7.01 6.54 -16.98
C TRP A 340 -6.62 7.12 -15.62
N LEU A 341 -6.85 8.42 -15.44
CA LEU A 341 -6.80 9.12 -14.17
C LEU A 341 -8.24 9.32 -13.68
N VAL A 342 -8.54 8.81 -12.50
CA VAL A 342 -9.75 9.12 -11.74
C VAL A 342 -9.33 10.06 -10.61
N TYR A 343 -10.04 11.14 -10.36
CA TYR A 343 -9.65 12.09 -9.32
C TYR A 343 -10.84 12.90 -8.79
N GLY A 344 -10.70 13.48 -7.61
CA GLY A 344 -11.70 14.38 -7.06
C GLY A 344 -11.83 14.26 -5.54
N SER A 345 -12.07 15.42 -4.92
CA SER A 345 -12.29 15.53 -3.49
C SER A 345 -13.26 16.67 -3.22
N TRP A 346 -14.34 16.35 -2.54
CA TRP A 346 -15.51 17.19 -2.32
C TRP A 346 -16.12 17.74 -3.62
N HIS A 347 -16.42 19.04 -3.65
CA HIS A 347 -16.97 19.75 -4.80
C HIS A 347 -18.20 19.05 -5.41
N SER A 348 -18.23 18.85 -6.74
CA SER A 348 -19.34 18.19 -7.45
C SER A 348 -19.14 16.68 -7.68
N GLY A 349 -18.15 16.05 -7.02
CA GLY A 349 -17.86 14.62 -7.13
C GLY A 349 -16.57 14.28 -7.89
N ILE A 350 -16.51 13.04 -8.35
CA ILE A 350 -15.32 12.39 -8.92
C ILE A 350 -15.34 12.44 -10.44
N ALA A 351 -14.24 12.91 -11.04
CA ALA A 351 -14.03 12.98 -12.48
C ALA A 351 -13.04 11.93 -12.97
N ALA A 352 -13.15 11.53 -14.25
CA ALA A 352 -12.21 10.65 -14.92
C ALA A 352 -11.78 11.22 -16.27
N LEU A 353 -10.49 11.14 -16.60
CA LEU A 353 -9.96 11.45 -17.93
C LEU A 353 -8.97 10.39 -18.41
N LYS A 354 -8.89 10.25 -19.74
CA LYS A 354 -7.94 9.38 -20.41
C LYS A 354 -6.56 10.02 -20.45
N LEU A 355 -5.54 9.19 -20.26
CA LEU A 355 -4.13 9.56 -20.30
C LEU A 355 -3.44 8.96 -21.53
N ASN A 356 -2.41 9.64 -22.01
CA ASN A 356 -1.41 9.03 -22.87
C ASN A 356 -0.57 8.04 -22.04
N GLY A 357 -0.58 6.76 -22.42
CA GLY A 357 0.08 5.71 -21.65
C GLY A 357 1.60 5.81 -21.58
N GLU A 358 2.22 6.32 -22.64
CA GLU A 358 3.67 6.54 -22.72
C GLU A 358 4.10 7.66 -21.78
N THR A 359 3.48 8.84 -21.87
CA THR A 359 3.92 10.04 -21.12
C THR A 359 3.28 10.19 -19.74
N GLY A 360 2.16 9.51 -19.48
CA GLY A 360 1.34 9.70 -18.27
C GLY A 360 0.58 11.02 -18.20
N LYS A 361 0.61 11.84 -19.27
CA LYS A 361 -0.12 13.12 -19.35
C LYS A 361 -1.54 12.90 -19.86
N PRO A 362 -2.46 13.89 -19.74
CA PRO A 362 -3.75 13.83 -20.40
C PRO A 362 -3.62 13.45 -21.88
N ALA A 363 -4.52 12.61 -22.39
CA ALA A 363 -4.47 12.17 -23.78
C ALA A 363 -4.77 13.33 -24.75
N GLU A 364 -5.68 14.22 -24.33
CA GLU A 364 -6.02 15.45 -25.02
C GLU A 364 -5.18 16.63 -24.52
N THR A 365 -4.98 17.65 -25.36
CA THR A 365 -4.32 18.90 -24.93
C THR A 365 -5.26 19.69 -24.02
N LEU A 366 -4.80 20.01 -22.79
CA LEU A 366 -5.59 20.81 -21.87
C LEU A 366 -5.70 22.28 -22.34
N GLY A 367 -6.92 22.79 -22.42
CA GLY A 367 -7.23 24.20 -22.64
C GLY A 367 -7.21 25.02 -21.34
N GLN A 368 -8.09 26.02 -21.25
CA GLN A 368 -8.25 26.80 -20.03
C GLN A 368 -9.02 26.01 -18.97
N PRO A 369 -8.63 26.02 -17.67
CA PRO A 369 -9.33 25.33 -16.60
C PRO A 369 -10.68 25.97 -16.20
N TRP A 370 -11.28 26.80 -17.04
CA TRP A 370 -12.62 27.34 -16.85
C TRP A 370 -13.39 27.43 -18.16
N ALA A 371 -14.69 27.18 -18.08
CA ALA A 371 -15.66 27.55 -19.09
C ALA A 371 -16.94 28.06 -18.40
N THR A 372 -17.93 28.54 -19.15
CA THR A 372 -19.21 29.01 -18.59
C THR A 372 -20.30 27.96 -18.84
N GLY A 373 -20.98 27.54 -17.78
CA GLY A 373 -22.12 26.61 -17.82
C GLY A 373 -21.72 25.13 -17.71
N GLN A 374 -20.55 24.74 -18.20
CA GLN A 374 -19.93 23.43 -17.95
C GLN A 374 -18.44 23.59 -17.68
N ALA A 375 -17.83 22.59 -17.02
CA ALA A 375 -16.38 22.51 -16.95
C ALA A 375 -15.86 22.02 -18.31
N PRO A 376 -14.65 22.43 -18.74
CA PRO A 376 -14.08 21.96 -20.00
C PRO A 376 -13.90 20.43 -19.96
N ALA A 377 -14.29 19.74 -21.03
CA ALA A 377 -14.43 18.29 -21.06
C ALA A 377 -13.08 17.55 -20.97
N GLU A 378 -12.01 18.20 -21.39
CA GLU A 378 -10.63 17.73 -21.27
C GLU A 378 -10.13 17.64 -19.81
N TYR A 379 -10.83 18.28 -18.86
CA TYR A 379 -10.62 18.10 -17.42
C TYR A 379 -11.43 16.92 -16.83
N GLY A 380 -12.07 16.12 -17.67
CA GLY A 380 -12.67 14.84 -17.29
C GLY A 380 -14.18 14.85 -17.12
N GLN A 381 -14.72 13.63 -17.22
CA GLN A 381 -16.13 13.29 -17.12
C GLN A 381 -16.49 12.92 -15.68
N LEU A 382 -17.62 13.43 -15.16
CA LEU A 382 -18.18 12.99 -13.89
C LEU A 382 -18.53 11.49 -13.92
N ILE A 383 -17.99 10.71 -12.99
CA ILE A 383 -18.29 9.28 -12.84
C ILE A 383 -19.00 8.91 -11.53
N ALA A 384 -18.94 9.76 -10.49
CA ALA A 384 -19.66 9.57 -9.24
C ALA A 384 -19.95 10.91 -8.53
N THR A 385 -21.16 11.06 -7.98
CA THR A 385 -21.57 12.19 -7.13
C THR A 385 -22.51 11.69 -6.03
N ARG A 386 -22.57 12.36 -4.87
CA ARG A 386 -23.54 12.02 -3.81
C ARG A 386 -24.97 12.52 -4.09
N GLN A 387 -25.11 13.44 -5.05
CA GLN A 387 -26.33 14.19 -5.35
C GLN A 387 -26.06 15.13 -6.54
N THR A 388 -26.68 14.89 -7.69
CA THR A 388 -26.51 15.76 -8.88
C THR A 388 -26.87 17.22 -8.58
N GLY A 389 -26.02 18.15 -9.05
CA GLY A 389 -26.22 19.59 -8.94
C GLY A 389 -25.73 20.21 -7.62
N ASN A 390 -25.37 19.40 -6.61
CA ASN A 390 -24.70 19.89 -5.41
C ASN A 390 -23.21 20.15 -5.71
N ARG A 391 -22.66 21.23 -5.14
CA ARG A 391 -21.28 21.68 -5.32
C ARG A 391 -20.39 21.50 -4.09
N TRP A 392 -20.89 20.93 -3.01
CA TRP A 392 -20.08 20.64 -1.83
C TRP A 392 -20.60 19.39 -1.12
N GLN A 393 -19.96 18.28 -1.40
CA GLN A 393 -20.40 16.94 -1.01
C GLN A 393 -19.22 16.24 -0.36
N ALA A 394 -19.37 15.69 0.84
CA ALA A 394 -18.24 15.02 1.49
C ALA A 394 -17.99 13.63 0.84
N SER A 395 -17.25 13.62 -0.27
CA SER A 395 -16.84 12.45 -1.04
C SER A 395 -15.48 12.71 -1.65
N GLU A 396 -14.51 11.84 -1.41
CA GLU A 396 -13.11 12.03 -1.81
C GLU A 396 -12.38 10.68 -1.90
N GLY A 397 -11.05 10.70 -2.08
CA GLY A 397 -10.22 9.50 -2.11
C GLY A 397 -10.74 8.38 -3.02
N PRO A 398 -11.02 8.66 -4.32
CA PRO A 398 -11.48 7.64 -5.24
C PRO A 398 -10.37 6.61 -5.45
N GLU A 399 -10.67 5.33 -5.33
CA GLU A 399 -9.73 4.26 -5.67
C GLU A 399 -10.37 3.30 -6.67
N ILE A 400 -9.73 3.14 -7.83
CA ILE A 400 -10.26 2.37 -8.95
C ILE A 400 -9.43 1.11 -9.21
N ILE A 401 -10.10 -0.03 -9.26
CA ILE A 401 -9.52 -1.33 -9.65
C ILE A 401 -10.38 -2.01 -10.72
N TYR A 402 -9.84 -3.00 -11.41
CA TYR A 402 -10.58 -3.88 -12.29
C TYR A 402 -10.46 -5.34 -11.83
N ARG A 403 -11.59 -6.06 -11.77
CA ARG A 403 -11.65 -7.49 -11.45
C ARG A 403 -12.89 -8.13 -12.10
N ASP A 404 -12.75 -9.33 -12.66
CA ASP A 404 -13.86 -10.16 -13.18
C ASP A 404 -14.92 -9.44 -14.03
N GLY A 405 -14.49 -8.60 -14.98
CA GLY A 405 -15.40 -7.90 -15.89
C GLY A 405 -16.02 -6.60 -15.34
N TYR A 406 -15.57 -6.14 -14.17
CA TYR A 406 -16.04 -4.90 -13.55
C TYR A 406 -14.89 -4.00 -13.09
N TYR A 407 -15.08 -2.70 -13.28
CA TYR A 407 -14.37 -1.65 -12.57
C TYR A 407 -15.06 -1.42 -11.23
N TYR A 408 -14.32 -1.44 -10.12
CA TYR A 408 -14.82 -1.10 -8.79
C TYR A 408 -14.22 0.23 -8.37
N LEU A 409 -15.10 1.20 -8.08
CA LEU A 409 -14.75 2.50 -7.57
C LEU A 409 -15.08 2.53 -6.08
N PHE A 410 -14.03 2.60 -5.27
CA PHE A 410 -14.13 2.84 -3.84
C PHE A 410 -14.14 4.35 -3.60
N LEU A 411 -14.91 4.80 -2.61
CA LEU A 411 -15.13 6.22 -2.30
C LEU A 411 -15.08 6.43 -0.80
N ALA A 412 -14.35 7.45 -0.36
CA ALA A 412 -14.35 7.89 1.03
C ALA A 412 -15.49 8.89 1.24
N TYR A 413 -16.43 8.59 2.13
CA TYR A 413 -17.58 9.45 2.45
C TYR A 413 -17.42 10.12 3.81
N ASP A 414 -17.94 11.36 3.88
CA ASP A 414 -17.98 12.24 5.06
C ASP A 414 -16.58 12.76 5.47
N ALA A 415 -16.48 13.47 6.59
CA ALA A 415 -15.22 14.07 7.02
C ALA A 415 -14.22 13.02 7.56
N LEU A 416 -12.93 13.25 7.33
CA LEU A 416 -11.82 12.34 7.65
C LEU A 416 -11.61 12.02 9.15
N ASP A 417 -12.31 12.70 10.07
CA ASP A 417 -12.02 12.65 11.51
C ASP A 417 -12.74 11.51 12.22
N VAL A 418 -14.07 11.59 12.33
CA VAL A 418 -14.93 10.59 12.98
C VAL A 418 -15.88 9.89 12.02
N PRO A 419 -16.68 10.57 11.16
CA PRO A 419 -17.71 9.92 10.36
C PRO A 419 -17.16 9.11 9.16
N TYR A 420 -15.87 9.25 8.83
CA TYR A 420 -15.25 8.71 7.62
C TYR A 420 -15.51 7.22 7.40
N ASN A 421 -16.12 6.89 6.26
CA ASN A 421 -16.55 5.54 5.90
C ASN A 421 -16.28 5.25 4.42
N THR A 422 -15.85 4.03 4.09
CA THR A 422 -15.62 3.64 2.69
C THR A 422 -16.87 3.03 2.09
N ARG A 423 -17.23 3.49 0.90
CA ARG A 423 -18.26 2.89 0.02
C ARG A 423 -17.59 2.24 -1.18
N VAL A 424 -18.29 1.32 -1.85
CA VAL A 424 -17.86 0.80 -3.16
C VAL A 424 -19.05 0.69 -4.11
N VAL A 425 -18.79 1.01 -5.38
CA VAL A 425 -19.73 0.87 -6.51
C VAL A 425 -19.02 0.22 -7.68
N ARG A 426 -19.75 -0.28 -8.68
CA ARG A 426 -19.10 -0.91 -9.85
C ARG A 426 -19.74 -0.56 -11.19
N SER A 427 -18.95 -0.66 -12.25
CA SER A 427 -19.40 -0.54 -13.63
C SER A 427 -18.69 -1.54 -14.55
N LYS A 428 -19.25 -1.76 -15.75
CA LYS A 428 -18.56 -2.47 -16.84
C LYS A 428 -17.73 -1.55 -17.74
N SER A 429 -17.82 -0.23 -17.53
CA SER A 429 -17.06 0.79 -18.25
C SER A 429 -16.31 1.67 -17.25
N ILE A 430 -15.08 2.06 -17.58
CA ILE A 430 -14.26 2.97 -16.77
C ILE A 430 -14.95 4.32 -16.54
N THR A 431 -15.76 4.79 -17.49
CA THR A 431 -16.55 6.03 -17.42
C THR A 431 -17.97 5.86 -16.86
N GLY A 432 -18.33 4.66 -16.38
CA GLY A 432 -19.65 4.39 -15.81
C GLY A 432 -20.75 4.08 -16.84
N PRO A 433 -22.04 4.13 -16.43
CA PRO A 433 -22.50 4.52 -15.10
C PRO A 433 -22.06 3.52 -14.03
N TYR A 434 -21.71 4.02 -12.85
CA TYR A 434 -21.37 3.22 -11.68
C TYR A 434 -22.63 3.00 -10.84
N VAL A 435 -22.90 1.74 -10.49
CA VAL A 435 -24.07 1.35 -9.72
C VAL A 435 -23.68 0.74 -8.38
N GLY A 436 -24.53 0.97 -7.37
CA GLY A 436 -24.43 0.29 -6.07
C GLY A 436 -24.91 -1.17 -6.12
N ILE A 437 -24.70 -1.90 -5.02
CA ILE A 437 -25.21 -3.28 -4.82
C ILE A 437 -26.74 -3.38 -4.87
N ASP A 438 -27.43 -2.26 -4.63
CA ASP A 438 -28.89 -2.13 -4.76
C ASP A 438 -29.35 -1.73 -6.18
N GLY A 439 -28.42 -1.66 -7.13
CA GLY A 439 -28.68 -1.37 -8.53
C GLY A 439 -28.92 0.10 -8.87
N LYS A 440 -28.78 1.04 -7.92
CA LYS A 440 -28.98 2.47 -8.17
C LYS A 440 -27.76 3.14 -8.80
N ASP A 441 -28.01 4.12 -9.65
CA ASP A 441 -27.00 4.88 -10.39
C ASP A 441 -26.36 5.99 -9.52
N VAL A 442 -25.10 5.80 -9.16
CA VAL A 442 -24.29 6.72 -8.34
C VAL A 442 -23.57 7.76 -9.21
N THR A 443 -23.42 7.51 -10.52
CA THR A 443 -23.05 8.55 -11.49
C THR A 443 -24.16 9.63 -11.58
N ALA A 444 -25.43 9.22 -11.42
CA ALA A 444 -26.60 10.10 -11.35
C ALA A 444 -26.97 10.57 -9.93
N GLY A 445 -26.15 10.32 -8.91
CA GLY A 445 -26.36 10.86 -7.56
C GLY A 445 -27.18 10.01 -6.58
N ALA A 446 -27.28 8.70 -6.78
CA ALA A 446 -27.73 7.79 -5.72
C ALA A 446 -26.69 7.61 -4.60
N ASP A 447 -27.10 7.09 -3.43
CA ASP A 447 -26.14 6.75 -2.36
C ASP A 447 -25.26 5.55 -2.77
N ALA A 448 -23.98 5.60 -2.40
CA ALA A 448 -23.03 4.55 -2.75
C ALA A 448 -23.11 3.41 -1.73
N LEU A 449 -23.46 2.22 -2.22
CA LEU A 449 -23.63 1.01 -1.40
C LEU A 449 -22.94 -0.18 -2.08
N PRO A 450 -22.28 -1.06 -1.31
CA PRO A 450 -22.31 -1.17 0.15
C PRO A 450 -21.31 -0.24 0.86
N ILE A 451 -21.48 -0.13 2.18
CA ILE A 451 -20.45 0.36 3.10
C ILE A 451 -19.46 -0.79 3.33
N VAL A 452 -18.17 -0.61 3.06
CA VAL A 452 -17.15 -1.65 3.33
C VAL A 452 -16.43 -1.44 4.67
N THR A 453 -16.32 -0.18 5.12
CA THR A 453 -15.81 0.20 6.45
C THR A 453 -16.65 1.34 7.01
N HIS A 454 -16.85 1.35 8.33
CA HIS A 454 -17.48 2.43 9.08
C HIS A 454 -16.82 2.48 10.47
N PRO A 455 -16.82 3.63 11.17
CA PRO A 455 -16.50 3.71 12.58
C PRO A 455 -17.16 2.57 13.37
N TYR A 456 -16.36 1.83 14.14
CA TYR A 456 -16.77 0.60 14.79
C TYR A 456 -16.05 0.38 16.14
N LYS A 457 -16.62 -0.49 16.96
CA LYS A 457 -16.04 -0.91 18.24
C LYS A 457 -16.47 -2.32 18.63
N PHE A 458 -15.50 -3.22 18.79
CA PHE A 458 -15.69 -4.50 19.49
C PHE A 458 -15.81 -4.30 21.01
N SER A 459 -16.18 -5.35 21.76
CA SER A 459 -16.43 -5.30 23.20
C SER A 459 -15.24 -4.82 24.04
N LYS A 460 -14.02 -5.05 23.54
CA LYS A 460 -12.75 -4.66 24.14
C LYS A 460 -12.10 -3.50 23.35
N GLY A 461 -11.19 -2.77 24.00
CA GLY A 461 -10.50 -1.63 23.40
C GLY A 461 -11.38 -0.39 23.19
N TYR A 462 -10.85 0.59 22.46
CA TYR A 462 -11.55 1.82 22.11
C TYR A 462 -12.33 1.72 20.78
N GLY A 463 -12.03 0.72 19.95
CA GLY A 463 -12.46 0.69 18.55
C GLY A 463 -11.77 1.76 17.72
N TRP A 464 -12.27 1.99 16.50
CA TRP A 464 -11.64 2.85 15.51
C TRP A 464 -12.66 3.73 14.78
N VAL A 465 -12.21 4.90 14.34
CA VAL A 465 -12.96 5.90 13.55
C VAL A 465 -12.09 6.36 12.37
N GLY A 466 -12.59 7.23 11.48
CA GLY A 466 -11.75 7.81 10.44
C GLY A 466 -11.19 6.78 9.44
N ILE A 467 -11.99 5.80 9.00
CA ILE A 467 -11.53 4.61 8.26
C ILE A 467 -12.02 4.64 6.79
N ALA A 468 -11.38 5.48 5.97
CA ALA A 468 -11.53 5.51 4.52
C ALA A 468 -10.29 6.14 3.85
N HIS A 469 -10.40 6.58 2.59
CA HIS A 469 -9.29 6.90 1.69
C HIS A 469 -8.36 5.69 1.51
N CYS A 470 -8.91 4.64 0.91
CA CYS A 470 -8.22 3.36 0.82
C CYS A 470 -7.45 3.21 -0.48
N ALA A 471 -6.35 2.45 -0.44
CA ALA A 471 -5.87 1.74 -1.62
C ALA A 471 -6.33 0.29 -1.60
N ILE A 472 -6.57 -0.23 -2.80
CA ILE A 472 -7.01 -1.60 -3.03
C ILE A 472 -6.02 -2.27 -4.00
N PHE A 473 -5.45 -3.38 -3.58
CA PHE A 473 -4.41 -4.07 -4.35
C PHE A 473 -4.46 -5.58 -4.09
N ASP A 474 -3.82 -6.36 -4.97
CA ASP A 474 -3.67 -7.81 -4.80
C ASP A 474 -2.20 -8.25 -4.91
N ASN A 475 -1.93 -9.53 -4.66
CA ASN A 475 -0.59 -10.11 -4.68
C ASN A 475 -0.19 -10.80 -6.01
N GLY A 476 -0.89 -10.49 -7.11
CA GLY A 476 -0.77 -11.16 -8.40
C GLY A 476 -1.41 -12.56 -8.43
N LYS A 477 -2.16 -12.93 -7.38
CA LYS A 477 -2.78 -14.26 -7.21
C LYS A 477 -4.22 -14.16 -6.67
N ASP A 478 -4.90 -13.04 -6.94
CA ASP A 478 -6.29 -12.79 -6.53
C ASP A 478 -6.53 -12.81 -5.00
N ASN A 479 -5.48 -12.60 -4.20
CA ASN A 479 -5.64 -12.30 -2.77
C ASN A 479 -5.62 -10.78 -2.61
N TRP A 480 -6.79 -10.21 -2.30
CA TRP A 480 -7.01 -8.78 -2.29
C TRP A 480 -6.88 -8.19 -0.88
N PHE A 481 -6.39 -6.96 -0.82
CA PHE A 481 -6.17 -6.20 0.39
C PHE A 481 -6.77 -4.81 0.27
N TYR A 482 -7.34 -4.36 1.38
CA TYR A 482 -7.73 -2.99 1.65
C TYR A 482 -6.68 -2.38 2.56
N VAL A 483 -6.24 -1.15 2.31
CA VAL A 483 -5.42 -0.39 3.27
C VAL A 483 -5.87 1.05 3.36
N SER A 484 -6.00 1.58 4.58
CA SER A 484 -6.30 3.00 4.84
C SER A 484 -5.65 3.47 6.15
N GLN A 485 -5.81 4.74 6.49
CA GLN A 485 -5.76 5.17 7.89
C GLN A 485 -6.89 4.51 8.71
N GLY A 486 -6.63 4.34 10.01
CA GLY A 486 -7.62 4.23 11.05
C GLY A 486 -7.25 5.17 12.18
N ARG A 487 -8.17 6.07 12.54
CA ARG A 487 -7.99 7.02 13.63
C ARG A 487 -8.43 6.44 14.95
N MET A 488 -7.68 6.73 16.01
CA MET A 488 -8.23 6.51 17.35
C MET A 488 -9.48 7.39 17.56
N PRO A 489 -10.44 6.95 18.39
CA PRO A 489 -11.57 7.78 18.77
C PRO A 489 -11.12 9.10 19.39
N LYS A 490 -12.02 10.09 19.39
CA LYS A 490 -11.78 11.36 20.07
C LYS A 490 -11.73 11.14 21.59
N ASP A 491 -10.92 11.94 22.27
CA ASP A 491 -10.88 12.03 23.73
C ASP A 491 -10.55 10.71 24.48
N VAL A 492 -9.77 9.82 23.86
CA VAL A 492 -9.22 8.62 24.51
C VAL A 492 -8.36 9.02 25.72
N PRO A 493 -8.64 8.51 26.94
CA PRO A 493 -7.93 8.89 28.15
C PRO A 493 -6.41 8.67 28.09
N GLY A 494 -5.66 9.65 28.58
CA GLY A 494 -4.18 9.61 28.60
C GLY A 494 -3.51 10.02 27.28
N ILE A 495 -4.27 10.18 26.20
CA ILE A 495 -3.75 10.51 24.87
C ILE A 495 -4.18 11.91 24.45
N ASN A 496 -3.22 12.84 24.38
CA ASN A 496 -3.44 14.17 23.84
C ASN A 496 -3.84 14.08 22.35
N ALA A 497 -4.89 14.80 21.95
CA ALA A 497 -5.37 14.86 20.57
C ALA A 497 -5.49 13.48 19.87
N SER A 498 -6.05 12.49 20.56
CA SER A 498 -6.10 11.07 20.15
C SER A 498 -6.56 10.84 18.70
N ASN A 499 -7.53 11.60 18.19
CA ASN A 499 -7.99 11.45 16.80
C ASN A 499 -6.95 11.88 15.72
N ALA A 500 -5.83 12.49 16.11
CA ALA A 500 -4.68 12.73 15.23
C ALA A 500 -3.70 11.54 15.18
N ILE A 501 -3.92 10.47 15.95
CA ILE A 501 -3.25 9.18 15.79
C ILE A 501 -3.90 8.46 14.61
N MET A 502 -3.09 8.11 13.61
CA MET A 502 -3.53 7.51 12.36
C MET A 502 -2.70 6.25 12.10
N MET A 503 -3.24 5.11 12.51
CA MET A 503 -2.61 3.80 12.35
C MET A 503 -2.97 3.22 10.98
N GLY A 504 -2.00 2.64 10.29
CA GLY A 504 -2.23 1.91 9.05
C GLY A 504 -3.11 0.68 9.28
N HIS A 505 -4.24 0.63 8.57
CA HIS A 505 -5.25 -0.41 8.65
C HIS A 505 -5.24 -1.26 7.39
N LEU A 506 -4.29 -2.20 7.29
CA LEU A 506 -4.30 -3.22 6.25
C LEU A 506 -5.28 -4.33 6.64
N ARG A 507 -6.11 -4.80 5.69
CA ARG A 507 -7.17 -5.79 5.88
C ARG A 507 -7.28 -6.69 4.66
N SER A 508 -7.61 -7.95 4.87
CA SER A 508 -8.00 -8.85 3.79
C SER A 508 -9.33 -8.44 3.15
N ILE A 509 -9.52 -8.75 1.87
CA ILE A 509 -10.81 -8.69 1.18
C ILE A 509 -11.20 -10.11 0.76
N ARG A 510 -12.41 -10.56 1.15
CA ARG A 510 -13.08 -11.70 0.48
C ARG A 510 -14.03 -11.18 -0.60
N TRP A 511 -14.38 -12.00 -1.58
CA TRP A 511 -15.34 -11.65 -2.62
C TRP A 511 -16.61 -12.50 -2.47
N THR A 512 -17.78 -11.86 -2.51
CA THR A 512 -19.06 -12.58 -2.56
C THR A 512 -19.24 -13.29 -3.90
N LYS A 513 -20.08 -14.33 -3.93
CA LYS A 513 -20.47 -15.03 -5.17
C LYS A 513 -21.01 -14.13 -6.29
N ASN A 514 -21.51 -12.94 -5.94
CA ASN A 514 -22.04 -11.94 -6.88
C ASN A 514 -20.98 -10.89 -7.30
N GLY A 515 -19.72 -11.05 -6.91
CA GLY A 515 -18.61 -10.15 -7.23
C GLY A 515 -18.65 -8.83 -6.47
N TRP A 516 -18.99 -8.82 -5.18
CA TRP A 516 -18.83 -7.65 -4.31
C TRP A 516 -17.75 -7.89 -3.26
N PRO A 517 -16.84 -6.93 -3.02
CA PRO A 517 -15.74 -7.09 -2.07
C PRO A 517 -16.26 -6.95 -0.64
N LEU A 518 -15.74 -7.77 0.27
CA LEU A 518 -15.99 -7.76 1.70
C LEU A 518 -14.66 -7.49 2.41
N VAL A 519 -14.48 -6.25 2.89
CA VAL A 519 -13.35 -5.91 3.75
C VAL A 519 -13.54 -6.63 5.10
N MET A 520 -12.54 -7.38 5.54
CA MET A 520 -12.66 -8.21 6.73
C MET A 520 -12.58 -7.40 8.04
N PRO A 521 -13.22 -7.87 9.14
CA PRO A 521 -13.44 -7.06 10.35
C PRO A 521 -12.18 -6.72 11.16
N GLU A 522 -11.13 -7.51 11.01
CA GLU A 522 -9.87 -7.32 11.71
C GLU A 522 -8.74 -6.87 10.78
N ARG A 523 -7.75 -6.19 11.34
CA ARG A 523 -6.53 -5.87 10.59
C ARG A 523 -5.76 -7.14 10.30
N TYR A 524 -5.18 -7.21 9.12
CA TYR A 524 -4.37 -8.32 8.66
C TYR A 524 -3.12 -8.47 9.55
N GLY A 525 -2.88 -9.70 9.99
CA GLY A 525 -1.66 -10.07 10.73
C GLY A 525 -1.03 -11.37 10.22
N ALA A 526 -1.20 -11.68 8.93
CA ALA A 526 -0.70 -12.91 8.29
C ALA A 526 -1.10 -14.22 9.00
N VAL A 527 -2.31 -14.29 9.56
CA VAL A 527 -2.85 -15.54 10.13
C VAL A 527 -2.96 -16.62 9.04
N PRO A 528 -2.39 -17.82 9.25
CA PRO A 528 -2.51 -18.95 8.34
C PRO A 528 -3.97 -19.33 8.07
N LYS A 529 -4.32 -19.51 6.80
CA LYS A 529 -5.71 -19.73 6.36
C LYS A 529 -6.10 -21.22 6.38
N VAL A 530 -5.91 -21.88 7.53
CA VAL A 530 -6.48 -23.20 7.80
C VAL A 530 -7.99 -23.14 7.61
N ALA A 531 -8.58 -24.13 6.94
CA ALA A 531 -10.03 -24.24 6.81
C ALA A 531 -10.69 -24.26 8.21
N ILE A 532 -11.82 -23.59 8.33
CA ILE A 532 -12.63 -23.57 9.55
C ILE A 532 -13.54 -24.79 9.54
N THR A 533 -13.59 -25.53 10.65
CA THR A 533 -14.50 -26.67 10.81
C THR A 533 -15.82 -26.23 11.46
N GLU A 534 -16.87 -27.05 11.33
CA GLU A 534 -18.19 -26.69 11.86
C GLU A 534 -18.20 -26.65 13.39
N GLU A 535 -17.41 -27.52 14.03
CA GLU A 535 -17.21 -27.60 15.48
C GLU A 535 -16.57 -26.33 16.06
N GLU A 536 -15.87 -25.55 15.23
CA GLU A 536 -15.31 -24.25 15.60
C GLU A 536 -16.32 -23.10 15.51
N LEU A 537 -17.56 -23.30 15.06
CA LEU A 537 -18.55 -22.22 14.92
C LEU A 537 -19.39 -21.99 16.19
N PRO A 538 -19.91 -23.01 16.90
CA PRO A 538 -20.65 -22.83 18.14
C PRO A 538 -19.93 -21.99 19.20
N GLY A 539 -20.69 -21.19 19.95
CA GLY A 539 -20.22 -20.26 20.96
C GLY A 539 -20.64 -18.82 20.69
N ASN A 540 -20.03 -17.89 21.43
CA ASN A 540 -20.34 -16.47 21.38
C ASN A 540 -19.56 -15.76 20.27
N TRP A 541 -20.22 -14.80 19.63
CA TRP A 541 -19.70 -13.93 18.59
C TRP A 541 -20.05 -12.49 18.91
N GLU A 542 -19.11 -11.60 18.62
CA GLU A 542 -19.30 -10.16 18.60
C GLU A 542 -19.83 -9.77 17.23
N HIS A 543 -21.13 -9.46 17.13
CA HIS A 543 -21.82 -9.13 15.88
C HIS A 543 -22.00 -7.60 15.74
N ILE A 544 -21.60 -7.03 14.60
CA ILE A 544 -21.72 -5.61 14.27
C ILE A 544 -22.56 -5.44 13.00
N ASP A 545 -23.66 -4.70 13.11
CA ASP A 545 -24.36 -4.11 11.96
C ASP A 545 -23.70 -2.75 11.65
N LEU A 546 -22.93 -2.66 10.56
CA LEU A 546 -22.24 -1.45 10.08
C LEU A 546 -23.15 -0.48 9.30
N THR A 547 -24.47 -0.54 9.46
CA THR A 547 -25.40 0.50 8.95
C THR A 547 -24.88 1.89 9.30
N TYR A 548 -24.83 2.77 8.29
CA TYR A 548 -24.35 4.14 8.41
C TYR A 548 -24.96 4.90 9.60
N LYS A 549 -24.09 5.54 10.39
CA LYS A 549 -24.48 6.49 11.43
C LYS A 549 -23.42 7.59 11.55
N TYR A 550 -23.76 8.80 11.07
CA TYR A 550 -22.83 9.93 11.03
C TYR A 550 -22.17 10.18 12.39
N GLY A 551 -20.84 10.16 12.42
CA GLY A 551 -20.03 10.54 13.58
C GLY A 551 -20.07 9.55 14.76
N GLU A 552 -20.59 8.33 14.57
CA GLU A 552 -20.77 7.37 15.67
C GLU A 552 -20.19 5.98 15.36
N GLN A 553 -19.51 5.40 16.35
CA GLN A 553 -19.04 4.01 16.26
C GLN A 553 -20.21 3.01 16.34
N ARG A 554 -20.18 2.03 15.44
CA ARG A 554 -21.06 0.85 15.47
C ARG A 554 -20.48 -0.18 16.44
N THR A 555 -21.14 -0.34 17.58
CA THR A 555 -20.71 -1.25 18.66
C THR A 555 -21.17 -2.68 18.42
N SER A 556 -20.36 -3.67 18.78
CA SER A 556 -20.75 -5.07 18.77
C SER A 556 -21.81 -5.42 19.81
N ALA A 557 -22.71 -6.33 19.46
CA ALA A 557 -23.60 -7.04 20.37
C ALA A 557 -23.29 -8.55 20.35
N THR A 558 -23.61 -9.27 21.42
CA THR A 558 -23.47 -10.74 21.46
C THR A 558 -24.42 -11.39 20.46
N MET A 559 -23.94 -12.40 19.76
CA MET A 559 -24.73 -13.42 19.06
C MET A 559 -24.18 -14.79 19.44
N THR A 560 -25.04 -15.74 19.80
CA THR A 560 -24.62 -17.08 20.22
C THR A 560 -25.09 -18.14 19.24
N LEU A 561 -24.15 -18.84 18.61
CA LEU A 561 -24.41 -20.02 17.80
C LEU A 561 -24.46 -21.25 18.71
N ALA A 562 -25.59 -21.94 18.77
CA ALA A 562 -25.70 -23.22 19.48
C ALA A 562 -25.40 -24.41 18.55
N ALA A 563 -24.91 -25.51 19.13
CA ALA A 563 -24.54 -26.73 18.40
C ALA A 563 -25.73 -27.51 17.81
N ASP A 564 -26.97 -27.12 18.13
CA ASP A 564 -28.22 -27.62 17.52
C ASP A 564 -28.67 -26.77 16.31
N HIS A 565 -27.76 -25.94 15.79
CA HIS A 565 -27.96 -25.05 14.65
C HIS A 565 -28.91 -23.87 14.91
N THR A 566 -29.23 -23.57 16.18
CA THR A 566 -30.04 -22.41 16.56
C THR A 566 -29.19 -21.18 16.94
N ILE A 567 -29.80 -19.98 16.85
CA ILE A 567 -29.27 -18.74 17.43
C ILE A 567 -29.97 -18.48 18.77
N THR A 568 -29.23 -18.50 19.87
CA THR A 568 -29.80 -18.43 21.24
C THR A 568 -29.75 -17.03 21.86
N GLU A 569 -28.89 -16.15 21.36
CA GLU A 569 -28.73 -14.75 21.79
C GLU A 569 -28.47 -13.82 20.59
N GLY A 570 -28.77 -12.52 20.76
CA GLY A 570 -28.50 -11.48 19.76
C GLY A 570 -29.70 -11.12 18.88
N THR A 571 -29.45 -10.22 17.91
CA THR A 571 -30.48 -9.67 17.01
C THR A 571 -31.18 -10.72 16.14
N TRP A 572 -30.54 -11.87 15.93
CA TRP A 572 -31.09 -12.99 15.14
C TRP A 572 -31.54 -14.19 16.01
N LYS A 573 -31.75 -13.98 17.33
CA LYS A 573 -32.24 -15.01 18.24
C LYS A 573 -33.52 -15.69 17.70
N GLY A 574 -33.53 -17.03 17.73
CA GLY A 574 -34.62 -17.85 17.20
C GLY A 574 -34.50 -18.18 15.71
N SER A 575 -33.52 -17.60 14.99
CA SER A 575 -33.14 -18.06 13.65
C SER A 575 -32.34 -19.38 13.73
N MET A 576 -32.27 -20.08 12.59
CA MET A 576 -31.31 -21.17 12.37
C MET A 576 -30.02 -20.65 11.73
N TRP A 577 -28.95 -21.42 11.83
CA TRP A 577 -27.72 -21.28 11.06
C TRP A 577 -27.34 -22.55 10.31
N SER A 578 -26.56 -22.41 9.24
CA SER A 578 -25.95 -23.53 8.50
C SER A 578 -24.57 -23.14 7.98
N TYR A 579 -23.73 -24.12 7.65
CA TYR A 579 -22.36 -23.89 7.23
C TYR A 579 -22.04 -24.60 5.90
N ASP A 580 -21.45 -23.86 4.96
CA ASP A 580 -20.77 -24.41 3.79
C ASP A 580 -19.26 -24.40 4.05
N ALA A 581 -18.72 -25.56 4.41
CA ALA A 581 -17.29 -25.75 4.65
C ALA A 581 -16.44 -25.64 3.38
N GLY A 582 -17.00 -25.88 2.19
CA GLY A 582 -16.28 -25.75 0.92
C GLY A 582 -16.07 -24.29 0.53
N GLN A 583 -17.06 -23.44 0.78
CA GLN A 583 -16.99 -21.99 0.50
C GLN A 583 -16.53 -21.16 1.72
N GLN A 584 -16.48 -21.77 2.90
CA GLN A 584 -16.22 -21.10 4.18
C GLN A 584 -17.27 -20.00 4.42
N ILE A 585 -18.56 -20.34 4.31
CA ILE A 585 -19.70 -19.42 4.47
C ILE A 585 -20.65 -19.95 5.54
N LEU A 586 -20.82 -19.17 6.60
CA LEU A 586 -21.87 -19.35 7.60
C LEU A 586 -23.12 -18.61 7.11
N THR A 587 -24.27 -19.28 7.04
CA THR A 587 -25.55 -18.62 6.77
C THR A 587 -26.33 -18.46 8.07
N VAL A 588 -26.73 -17.24 8.43
CA VAL A 588 -27.60 -16.97 9.59
C VAL A 588 -28.74 -16.06 9.16
N ASN A 589 -29.98 -16.41 9.50
CA ASN A 589 -31.17 -15.58 9.17
C ASN A 589 -31.23 -15.18 7.67
N GLY A 590 -30.81 -16.09 6.77
CA GLY A 590 -30.74 -15.85 5.33
C GLY A 590 -29.58 -14.97 4.84
N VAL A 591 -28.68 -14.52 5.72
CA VAL A 591 -27.50 -13.72 5.39
C VAL A 591 -26.28 -14.63 5.23
N GLU A 592 -25.59 -14.53 4.10
CA GLU A 592 -24.29 -15.19 3.87
C GLU A 592 -23.16 -14.42 4.54
N LEU A 593 -22.48 -15.05 5.49
CA LEU A 593 -21.37 -14.52 6.27
C LEU A 593 -20.09 -15.27 5.88
N TYR A 594 -19.23 -14.60 5.14
CA TYR A 594 -18.00 -15.16 4.58
C TYR A 594 -16.94 -15.17 5.68
N LEU A 595 -16.59 -16.37 6.15
CA LEU A 595 -15.69 -16.59 7.28
C LEU A 595 -14.21 -16.46 6.88
N GLN A 596 -13.36 -16.06 7.83
CA GLN A 596 -11.90 -16.09 7.66
C GLN A 596 -11.20 -16.16 9.01
N ARG A 597 -9.99 -16.71 9.08
CA ARG A 597 -9.11 -16.55 10.24
C ARG A 597 -8.34 -15.24 10.15
N GLU A 598 -8.39 -14.40 11.18
CA GLU A 598 -7.64 -13.14 11.28
C GLU A 598 -7.12 -12.91 12.70
N THR A 599 -6.28 -11.90 12.91
CA THR A 599 -5.75 -11.58 14.24
C THR A 599 -6.83 -10.95 15.11
N ASP A 600 -6.99 -11.45 16.34
CA ASP A 600 -7.74 -10.77 17.39
C ASP A 600 -6.85 -9.71 18.03
N TRP A 601 -7.03 -8.45 17.63
CA TRP A 601 -6.19 -7.34 18.07
C TRP A 601 -6.47 -6.91 19.51
N GLU A 602 -7.69 -7.16 19.99
CA GLU A 602 -8.17 -6.87 21.34
C GLU A 602 -7.92 -8.03 22.34
N ALA A 603 -7.40 -9.18 21.89
CA ALA A 603 -6.95 -10.24 22.77
C ALA A 603 -5.63 -9.88 23.47
N ASN A 604 -5.45 -10.34 24.71
CA ASN A 604 -4.21 -10.18 25.48
C ASN A 604 -3.81 -11.51 26.15
N PRO A 605 -2.74 -12.19 25.70
CA PRO A 605 -1.93 -11.85 24.52
C PRO A 605 -2.73 -11.95 23.21
N ARG A 606 -2.31 -11.21 22.18
CA ARG A 606 -2.90 -11.28 20.84
C ARG A 606 -2.72 -12.67 20.23
N THR A 607 -3.70 -13.10 19.43
CA THR A 607 -3.78 -14.45 18.87
C THR A 607 -4.64 -14.43 17.60
N HIS A 608 -4.74 -15.53 16.85
CA HIS A 608 -5.70 -15.64 15.75
C HIS A 608 -7.13 -15.86 16.28
N THR A 609 -8.17 -15.47 15.55
CA THR A 609 -9.57 -15.82 15.80
C THR A 609 -10.29 -16.03 14.46
N ILE A 610 -11.57 -16.41 14.51
CA ILE A 610 -12.43 -16.47 13.33
C ILE A 610 -13.26 -15.19 13.25
N VAL A 611 -13.35 -14.61 12.07
CA VAL A 611 -14.16 -13.43 11.74
C VAL A 611 -15.09 -13.74 10.57
N TYR A 612 -16.15 -12.94 10.39
CA TYR A 612 -16.96 -12.96 9.17
C TYR A 612 -17.30 -11.56 8.68
N ALA A 613 -17.57 -11.46 7.37
CA ALA A 613 -18.21 -10.29 6.76
C ALA A 613 -19.34 -10.74 5.81
N GLY A 614 -20.40 -9.96 5.68
CA GLY A 614 -21.52 -10.28 4.79
C GLY A 614 -22.44 -9.11 4.47
N TYR A 615 -23.28 -9.27 3.46
CA TYR A 615 -24.25 -8.25 3.02
C TYR A 615 -25.68 -8.79 3.03
N ALA A 616 -26.61 -8.00 3.55
CA ALA A 616 -28.04 -8.19 3.33
C ALA A 616 -28.81 -6.88 3.50
N ASN A 617 -29.86 -6.67 2.69
CA ASN A 617 -30.77 -5.52 2.79
C ASN A 617 -30.05 -4.15 2.86
N ASN A 618 -29.05 -3.95 2.00
CA ASN A 618 -28.17 -2.77 1.94
C ASN A 618 -27.32 -2.51 3.20
N LYS A 619 -27.23 -3.49 4.10
CA LYS A 619 -26.39 -3.46 5.30
C LYS A 619 -25.17 -4.35 5.15
N THR A 620 -24.15 -3.99 5.91
CA THR A 620 -22.91 -4.73 6.06
C THR A 620 -22.84 -5.28 7.46
N TYR A 621 -22.59 -6.58 7.57
CA TYR A 621 -22.43 -7.27 8.83
C TYR A 621 -20.99 -7.70 8.99
N TRP A 622 -20.41 -7.39 10.14
CA TRP A 622 -19.13 -7.91 10.59
C TRP A 622 -19.34 -8.76 11.82
N GLY A 623 -18.43 -9.69 12.06
CA GLY A 623 -18.33 -10.29 13.38
C GLY A 623 -17.02 -11.00 13.65
N LYS A 624 -16.78 -11.25 14.94
CA LYS A 624 -15.60 -11.91 15.48
C LYS A 624 -16.04 -12.97 16.49
N LYS A 625 -15.46 -14.17 16.45
CA LYS A 625 -15.70 -15.18 17.48
C LYS A 625 -15.03 -14.74 18.78
N SER A 626 -15.79 -14.71 19.87
CA SER A 626 -15.28 -14.36 21.18
C SER A 626 -14.32 -15.45 21.70
N LYS A 627 -13.23 -15.02 22.33
CA LYS A 627 -12.29 -15.86 23.08
C LYS A 627 -12.38 -15.60 24.59
#